data_AF-A0A5D2C2D4-F1
#
_entry.id   AF-A0A5D2C2D4-F1
#
_cell.length_a   1.000
_cell.length_b   1.000
_cell.length_c   1.000
_cell.angle_alpha   90.00
_cell.angle_beta   90.00
_cell.angle_gamma   90.00
#
_symmetry.space_group_name_H-M   'P 1'
#
loop_
_entity.id
_entity.type
_entity.pdbx_description
1 polymer ?
#
loop_
_entity_poly.entity_id
_entity_poly.type
_entity_poly.pdbx_seq_one_letter_code
_entity_poly.pdbx_strand_id
1 'polypeptide(L)'
;MVKLSLVAKRLIEVYFFGFHIHQETHDLCEETSCPVTVGNFVLSHNEVLPGFTPPGSYKLKMTLSGAGIKQLICISFDFKINFGASESSVSDS
;
A
#
# COMPACT_ATOMS: atom_id res chain seq x y z
N MET A 1 31.37 -9.04 -5.91
CA MET A 1 30.55 -8.15 -5.07
C MET A 1 29.32 -7.78 -5.88
N VAL A 2 28.21 -8.50 -5.71
CA VAL A 2 26.99 -8.28 -6.51
C VAL A 2 26.25 -7.08 -5.90
N LYS A 3 26.13 -5.99 -6.67
CA LYS A 3 25.38 -4.80 -6.26
C LYS A 3 23.90 -5.10 -6.50
N LEU A 4 23.20 -5.54 -5.45
CA LEU A 4 21.76 -5.81 -5.51
C LEU A 4 20.99 -4.49 -5.49
N SER A 5 20.84 -3.86 -6.65
CA SER A 5 20.00 -2.68 -6.81
C SER A 5 18.53 -3.11 -6.87
N LEU A 6 17.82 -3.07 -5.74
CA LEU A 6 16.39 -3.39 -5.70
C LEU A 6 15.59 -2.19 -6.24
N VAL A 7 15.21 -2.24 -7.52
CA VAL A 7 14.12 -1.42 -8.07
C VAL A 7 12.82 -2.06 -7.61
N ALA A 8 12.01 -1.34 -6.84
CA ALA A 8 10.79 -1.87 -6.25
C ALA A 8 9.54 -1.18 -6.82
N LYS A 9 8.48 -1.96 -7.05
CA LYS A 9 7.16 -1.48 -7.46
C LYS A 9 6.12 -1.79 -6.39
N ARG A 10 5.29 -0.81 -6.06
CA ARG A 10 4.15 -0.89 -5.14
C ARG A 10 2.86 -1.00 -5.96
N LEU A 11 2.09 -2.04 -5.70
CA LEU A 11 0.75 -2.25 -6.26
C LEU A 11 -0.26 -2.18 -5.11
N ILE A 12 -1.22 -1.27 -5.18
CA ILE A 12 -2.32 -1.13 -4.22
C ILE A 12 -3.60 -1.55 -4.93
N GLU A 13 -4.28 -2.54 -4.36
CA GLU A 13 -5.56 -3.05 -4.84
C GLU A 13 -6.62 -2.81 -3.77
N VAL A 14 -7.75 -2.24 -4.16
CA VAL A 14 -8.90 -2.02 -3.27
C VAL A 14 -10.06 -2.87 -3.75
N TYR A 15 -10.63 -3.61 -2.81
CA TYR A 15 -11.82 -4.40 -3.04
C TYR A 15 -12.96 -3.87 -2.17
N PHE A 16 -14.15 -3.74 -2.75
CA PHE A 16 -15.38 -3.41 -2.05
C PHE A 16 -16.36 -4.56 -2.20
N PHE A 17 -16.81 -5.12 -1.08
CA PHE A 17 -17.72 -6.27 -1.07
C PHE A 17 -17.21 -7.46 -1.91
N GLY A 18 -15.88 -7.65 -1.95
CA GLY A 18 -15.21 -8.69 -2.74
C GLY A 18 -14.96 -8.35 -4.21
N PHE A 19 -15.51 -7.26 -4.73
CA PHE A 19 -15.23 -6.78 -6.09
C PHE A 19 -13.99 -5.89 -6.11
N HIS A 20 -13.08 -6.13 -7.04
CA HIS A 20 -11.92 -5.27 -7.27
C HIS A 20 -12.37 -3.95 -7.92
N ILE A 21 -12.28 -2.84 -7.17
CA ILE A 21 -12.80 -1.53 -7.60
C ILE A 21 -11.71 -0.54 -8.00
N HIS A 22 -10.49 -0.73 -7.51
CA HIS A 22 -9.40 0.20 -7.76
C HIS A 22 -8.06 -0.51 -7.73
N GLN A 23 -7.16 -0.08 -8.62
CA GLN A 23 -5.80 -0.55 -8.71
C GLN A 23 -4.90 0.63 -9.01
N GLU A 24 -3.85 0.77 -8.21
CA GLU A 24 -2.84 1.80 -8.39
C GLU A 24 -1.46 1.16 -8.37
N THR A 25 -0.59 1.56 -9.28
CA THR A 25 0.79 1.05 -9.34
C THR A 25 1.75 2.23 -9.30
N HIS A 26 2.66 2.20 -8.33
CA HIS A 26 3.65 3.23 -8.10
C HIS A 26 5.05 2.61 -8.10
N ASP A 27 6.00 3.29 -8.74
CA ASP A 27 7.39 2.91 -8.63
C ASP A 27 7.96 3.53 -7.33
N LEU A 28 8.41 2.69 -6.39
CA LEU A 28 8.94 3.19 -5.11
C LEU A 28 10.21 4.02 -5.29
N CYS A 29 10.90 3.88 -6.41
CA CYS A 29 12.09 4.66 -6.74
C CYS A 29 11.78 6.11 -7.14
N GLU A 30 10.52 6.45 -7.38
CA GLU A 30 10.11 7.84 -7.63
C GLU A 30 9.94 8.60 -6.32
N GLU A 31 9.42 7.93 -5.27
CA GLU A 31 9.18 8.52 -3.95
C GLU A 31 10.34 8.29 -2.97
N THR A 32 11.20 7.29 -3.20
CA THR A 32 12.32 6.94 -2.31
C THR A 32 13.64 6.85 -3.06
N SER A 33 14.75 7.15 -2.37
CA SER A 33 16.08 7.04 -2.94
C SER A 33 16.47 5.57 -3.16
N CYS A 34 16.39 5.13 -4.42
CA CYS A 34 16.85 3.81 -4.83
C CYS A 34 18.37 3.75 -5.00
N PRO A 35 19.01 2.60 -4.73
CA PRO A 35 18.41 1.30 -4.42
C PRO A 35 18.05 1.14 -2.94
N VAL A 36 16.92 0.49 -2.67
CA VAL A 36 16.56 0.09 -1.30
C VAL A 36 17.63 -0.88 -0.78
N THR A 37 18.31 -0.50 0.30
CA THR A 37 19.39 -1.29 0.89
C THR A 37 18.84 -2.62 1.41
N VAL A 38 19.56 -3.72 1.14
CA VAL A 38 19.25 -5.03 1.71
C VAL A 38 19.43 -4.96 3.22
N GLY A 39 18.36 -5.15 3.98
CA GLY A 39 18.37 -5.05 5.44
C GLY A 39 17.03 -4.56 5.98
N ASN A 40 17.04 -4.04 7.21
CA ASN A 40 15.85 -3.44 7.81
C ASN A 40 15.58 -2.09 7.16
N PHE A 41 14.36 -1.92 6.67
CA PHE A 41 13.86 -0.65 6.15
C PHE A 41 12.49 -0.35 6.77
N VAL A 42 12.19 0.93 6.95
CA VAL A 42 10.86 1.39 7.38
C VAL A 42 10.25 2.14 6.20
N LEU A 43 9.03 1.76 5.83
CA LEU A 43 8.26 2.41 4.78
C LEU A 43 7.03 3.06 5.42
N SER A 44 7.01 4.39 5.44
CA SER A 44 5.88 5.19 5.92
C SER A 44 5.12 5.75 4.72
N HIS A 45 3.82 5.50 4.63
CA HIS A 45 2.96 6.01 3.56
C HIS A 45 1.61 6.42 4.14
N ASN A 46 1.11 7.58 3.72
CA ASN A 46 -0.21 8.09 4.10
C ASN A 46 -1.14 7.95 2.90
N GLU A 47 -2.06 6.98 2.95
CA GLU A 47 -3.11 6.83 1.94
C GLU A 47 -4.34 7.62 2.37
N VAL A 48 -4.69 8.64 1.60
CA VAL A 48 -5.90 9.41 1.83
C VAL A 48 -7.06 8.69 1.14
N LEU A 49 -8.03 8.26 1.94
CA LEU A 49 -9.28 7.73 1.41
C LEU A 49 -10.09 8.87 0.76
N PRO A 50 -10.77 8.62 -0.38
CA PRO A 50 -11.54 9.65 -1.07
C PRO A 50 -12.65 10.22 -0.17
N GLY A 51 -12.94 11.51 -0.32
CA GLY A 51 -13.85 12.26 0.57
C GLY A 51 -15.30 11.73 0.61
N PHE A 52 -15.70 10.90 -0.36
CA PHE A 52 -16.95 10.15 -0.31
C PHE A 52 -16.68 8.66 -0.48
N THR A 53 -16.70 7.91 0.62
CA THR A 53 -16.55 6.45 0.60
C THR A 53 -17.81 5.80 1.16
N PRO A 54 -18.55 5.00 0.36
CA PRO A 54 -19.73 4.30 0.83
C PRO A 54 -19.44 3.41 2.05
N PRO A 55 -20.41 3.24 2.96
CA PRO A 55 -20.27 2.26 4.02
C PRO A 55 -20.25 0.83 3.46
N GLY A 56 -19.47 -0.04 4.11
CA GLY A 56 -19.38 -1.45 3.78
C GLY A 56 -18.01 -2.03 4.07
N SER A 57 -17.81 -3.27 3.63
CA SER A 57 -16.55 -3.99 3.82
C SER A 57 -15.59 -3.70 2.67
N TYR A 58 -14.40 -3.23 3.02
CA TYR A 58 -13.29 -2.97 2.14
C TYR A 58 -12.14 -3.91 2.45
N LYS A 59 -11.37 -4.25 1.43
CA LYS A 59 -10.10 -4.93 1.57
C LYS A 59 -9.05 -4.15 0.80
N LEU A 60 -8.01 -3.75 1.51
CA LEU A 60 -6.83 -3.16 0.89
C LEU A 60 -5.75 -4.23 0.82
N LYS A 61 -5.16 -4.37 -0.36
CA LYS A 61 -4.05 -5.28 -0.61
C LYS A 61 -2.92 -4.51 -1.24
N MET A 62 -1.83 -4.38 -0.49
CA MET A 62 -0.60 -3.74 -0.93
C MET A 62 0.45 -4.81 -1.22
N THR A 63 1.01 -4.76 -2.42
CA THR A 63 2.05 -5.68 -2.88
C THR A 63 3.30 -4.91 -3.27
N LEU A 64 4.43 -5.25 -2.67
CA LEU A 64 5.75 -4.77 -3.07
C LEU A 64 6.41 -5.85 -3.93
N SER A 65 6.91 -5.49 -5.11
CA SER A 65 7.66 -6.40 -6.00
C SER A 65 9.02 -5.80 -6.32
N GLY A 66 10.02 -6.64 -6.57
CA GLY A 66 11.39 -6.20 -6.88
C GLY A 66 11.78 -6.54 -8.32
N ALA A 67 12.88 -5.98 -8.81
CA ALA A 67 13.42 -6.32 -10.13
C ALA A 67 13.69 -7.83 -10.25
N GLY A 68 12.84 -8.53 -11.01
CA GLY A 68 12.92 -9.98 -11.23
C GLY A 68 12.31 -10.85 -10.12
N ILE A 69 11.83 -10.26 -9.02
CA ILE A 69 11.21 -10.98 -7.90
C ILE A 69 9.71 -10.68 -7.91
N LYS A 70 8.88 -11.72 -8.04
CA LYS A 70 7.42 -11.57 -8.20
C LYS A 70 6.77 -10.84 -7.02
N GLN A 71 7.24 -11.05 -5.79
CA GLN A 71 6.67 -10.46 -4.59
C GLN A 71 7.69 -10.44 -3.45
N LEU A 72 7.99 -9.25 -2.93
CA LEU A 72 8.84 -9.03 -1.76
C LEU A 72 8.00 -8.96 -0.48
N ILE A 73 6.93 -8.17 -0.50
CA ILE A 73 6.02 -7.96 0.62
C ILE A 73 4.58 -8.01 0.11
N CYS A 74 3.70 -8.63 0.88
CA CYS A 74 2.25 -8.59 0.69
C CYS A 74 1.60 -8.23 2.01
N ILE A 75 0.91 -7.10 2.06
CA ILE A 75 0.11 -6.68 3.21
C ILE A 75 -1.32 -6.65 2.75
N SER A 76 -2.22 -7.30 3.48
CA SER A 76 -3.65 -7.19 3.25
C SER A 76 -4.36 -7.02 4.55
N PHE A 77 -5.27 -6.05 4.60
CA PHE A 77 -6.15 -5.85 5.74
C PHE A 77 -7.56 -5.56 5.27
N ASP A 78 -8.51 -6.12 6.01
CA ASP A 78 -9.93 -5.94 5.81
C ASP A 78 -10.43 -4.90 6.82
N PHE A 79 -11.17 -3.92 6.36
CA PHE A 79 -11.73 -2.86 7.19
C PHE A 79 -13.17 -2.54 6.79
N LYS A 80 -13.94 -1.96 7.70
CA LYS A 80 -15.33 -1.59 7.45
C LYS A 80 -15.50 -0.09 7.61
N ILE A 81 -16.13 0.53 6.62
CA ILE A 81 -16.54 1.93 6.69
C ILE A 81 -18.01 1.96 7.13
N ASN A 82 -18.31 2.79 8.12
CA ASN A 82 -19.66 2.99 8.65
C ASN A 82 -20.16 4.39 8.30
N PHE A 83 -21.48 4.56 8.16
CA PHE A 83 -22.11 5.87 7.92
C PHE A 83 -21.80 6.81 9.08
N GLY A 84 -21.28 8.02 8.79
CA GLY A 84 -21.00 9.05 9.81
C GLY A 84 -19.58 9.07 10.38
N ALA A 85 -18.62 8.36 9.77
CA ALA A 85 -17.20 8.55 10.11
C ALA A 85 -16.68 9.88 9.53
N SER A 86 -16.95 10.99 10.21
CA SER A 86 -16.13 12.19 10.10
C SER A 86 -14.74 11.88 10.67
N GLU A 87 -13.70 12.28 9.95
CA GLU A 87 -12.28 12.30 10.33
C GLU A 87 -12.02 11.96 11.81
N SER A 88 -11.59 10.73 12.08
CA SER A 88 -11.02 10.39 13.38
C SER A 88 -9.49 10.43 13.25
N SER A 89 -8.94 11.41 13.96
CA SER A 89 -7.53 11.70 14.18
C SER A 89 -6.63 10.46 14.29
N VAL A 90 -5.49 10.54 13.61
CA VAL A 90 -4.28 9.76 13.88
C VAL A 90 -4.07 9.72 15.40
N SER A 91 -4.16 8.55 16.00
CA SER A 91 -3.78 8.34 17.40
C SER A 91 -2.31 7.93 17.41
N ASP A 92 -1.42 8.90 17.56
CA ASP A 92 -0.06 8.64 18.04
C ASP A 92 -0.16 8.28 19.53
N SER A 93 0.40 7.14 19.92
CA SER A 93 0.67 6.77 21.31
C SER A 93 2.00 6.03 21.38
#